data_AF-A0A7C2IZR6-F1
#
_entry.id   AF-A0A7C2IZR6-F1
#
_cell.length_a   1.000
_cell.length_b   1.000
_cell.length_c   1.000
_cell.angle_alpha   90.00
_cell.angle_beta   90.00
_cell.angle_gamma   90.00
#
_symmetry.space_group_name_H-M   'P 1'
#
loop_
_entity.id
_entity.type
_entity.pdbx_description
1 polymer ?
#
loop_
_entity_poly.entity_id
_entity_poly.type
_entity_poly.pdbx_seq_one_letter_code
_entity_poly.pdbx_strand_id
1 'polypeptide(L)'
;MREERTRLLEESLSERILVIDGATGTALQSCNLTAADFGGPHLEGCNENLVLTRPDVVLDIHRGYLRAGADIIETNTFGGTAIVLAEYGLEREVFKLNETAARLARQAAEEFSTSSRPRFVLGSMGPTTKAISVTGGVTFDQLIEAFHDQAAGLV
;
A
#
# COMPACT_ATOMS: atom_id res chain seq x y z
N MET A 1 -17.71 -7.91 8.69
CA MET A 1 -17.23 -7.12 9.86
C MET A 1 -15.76 -7.46 10.12
N ARG A 2 -15.01 -6.60 10.82
CA ARG A 2 -13.58 -6.79 11.11
C ARG A 2 -13.29 -8.15 11.77
N GLU A 3 -14.08 -8.53 12.77
CA GLU A 3 -13.94 -9.80 13.49
C GLU A 3 -14.05 -11.03 12.59
N GLU A 4 -14.98 -10.99 11.62
CA GLU A 4 -15.12 -12.08 10.65
C GLU A 4 -13.90 -12.18 9.72
N ARG A 5 -13.36 -11.04 9.28
CA ARG A 5 -12.14 -11.04 8.45
C ARG A 5 -10.94 -11.61 9.22
N THR A 6 -10.80 -11.28 10.50
CA THR A 6 -9.74 -11.83 11.37
C THR A 6 -9.89 -13.34 11.52
N ARG A 7 -11.09 -13.82 11.84
CA ARG A 7 -11.35 -15.27 11.97
C ARG A 7 -11.01 -16.04 10.69
N LEU A 8 -11.48 -15.55 9.53
CA LEU A 8 -11.18 -16.18 8.24
C LEU A 8 -9.67 -16.25 7.94
N LEU A 9 -8.91 -15.22 8.36
CA LEU A 9 -7.46 -15.21 8.20
C LEU A 9 -6.79 -16.25 9.10
N GLU A 10 -7.18 -16.31 10.38
CA GLU A 10 -6.66 -17.27 11.36
C GLU A 10 -6.96 -18.72 10.96
N GLU A 11 -8.20 -19.00 10.53
CA GLU A 11 -8.60 -20.30 9.99
C GLU A 11 -7.76 -20.65 8.76
N SER A 12 -7.65 -19.72 7.79
CA SER A 12 -6.87 -19.95 6.57
C SER A 12 -5.39 -20.24 6.85
N LEU A 13 -4.79 -19.53 7.81
CA LEU A 13 -3.41 -19.75 8.27
C LEU A 13 -3.24 -21.11 8.96
N SER A 14 -4.27 -21.61 9.65
CA SER A 14 -4.23 -22.93 10.31
C SER A 14 -4.33 -24.10 9.34
N GLU A 15 -4.99 -23.90 8.19
CA GLU A 15 -5.27 -24.96 7.20
C GLU A 15 -4.21 -25.06 6.10
N ARG A 16 -3.56 -23.95 5.74
CA ARG A 16 -2.62 -23.89 4.61
C ARG A 16 -1.64 -22.73 4.71
N ILE A 17 -0.57 -22.82 3.92
CA ILE A 17 0.35 -21.70 3.69
C ILE A 17 -0.38 -20.62 2.88
N LEU A 18 -0.27 -19.37 3.33
CA LEU A 18 -0.73 -18.20 2.60
C LEU A 18 0.43 -17.53 1.88
N VAL A 19 0.19 -17.14 0.64
CA VAL A 19 1.17 -16.45 -0.20
C VAL A 19 0.87 -14.95 -0.21
N ILE A 20 1.84 -14.15 0.21
CA ILE A 20 1.84 -12.68 0.02
C ILE A 20 2.35 -12.38 -1.38
N ASP A 21 1.90 -11.27 -1.96
CA ASP A 21 2.32 -10.80 -3.28
C ASP A 21 3.81 -10.44 -3.36
N GLY A 22 4.22 -10.04 -4.57
CA GLY A 22 5.60 -9.68 -4.88
C GLY A 22 5.87 -8.18 -4.84
N ALA A 23 7.06 -7.80 -5.28
CA ALA A 23 7.51 -6.41 -5.27
C ALA A 23 6.66 -5.50 -6.19
N THR A 24 5.84 -4.63 -5.58
CA THR A 24 5.04 -3.62 -6.31
C THR A 24 5.91 -2.63 -7.09
N GLY A 25 7.06 -2.19 -6.53
CA GLY A 25 7.97 -1.27 -7.22
C GLY A 25 8.51 -1.82 -8.55
N THR A 26 8.90 -3.10 -8.57
CA THR A 26 9.38 -3.78 -9.80
C THR A 26 8.26 -3.92 -10.84
N ALA A 27 7.04 -4.20 -10.39
CA ALA A 27 5.87 -4.27 -11.26
C ALA A 27 5.58 -2.90 -11.89
N LEU A 28 5.61 -1.82 -11.10
CA LEU A 28 5.43 -0.44 -11.58
C LEU A 28 6.51 -0.01 -12.59
N GLN A 29 7.77 -0.38 -12.37
CA GLN A 29 8.85 -0.11 -13.32
C GLN A 29 8.60 -0.76 -14.69
N SER A 30 7.92 -1.91 -14.72
CA SER A 30 7.58 -2.62 -15.97
C SER A 30 6.43 -1.96 -16.75
N CYS A 31 5.72 -1.00 -16.15
CA CYS A 31 4.60 -0.29 -16.77
C CYS A 31 5.03 0.88 -17.66
N ASN A 32 6.33 1.19 -17.75
CA ASN A 32 6.88 2.32 -18.53
C ASN A 32 6.19 3.67 -18.23
N LEU A 33 5.91 3.92 -16.95
CA LEU A 33 5.28 5.16 -16.50
C LEU A 33 6.20 6.36 -16.75
N THR A 34 5.58 7.48 -17.10
CA THR A 34 6.25 8.76 -17.33
C THR A 34 5.97 9.71 -16.16
N ALA A 35 6.74 10.78 -16.02
CA ALA A 35 6.46 11.85 -15.06
C ALA A 35 4.98 12.34 -15.07
N ALA A 36 4.33 12.38 -16.24
CA ALA A 36 2.93 12.77 -16.34
C ALA A 36 1.98 11.81 -15.62
N ASP A 37 2.28 10.51 -15.63
CA ASP A 37 1.50 9.48 -14.94
C ASP A 37 1.56 9.63 -13.41
N PHE A 38 2.66 10.15 -12.88
CA PHE A 38 2.80 10.46 -11.46
C PHE A 38 2.14 11.79 -11.06
N GLY A 39 1.63 12.59 -12.00
CA GLY A 39 1.06 13.92 -11.75
C GLY A 39 2.01 15.09 -12.05
N GLY A 40 3.15 14.81 -12.69
CA GLY A 40 4.12 15.79 -13.19
C GLY A 40 5.55 15.53 -12.71
N PRO A 41 6.55 16.26 -13.25
CA PRO A 41 7.97 16.03 -12.95
C PRO A 41 8.36 16.11 -11.47
N HIS A 42 7.62 16.89 -10.67
CA HIS A 42 7.86 17.04 -9.23
C HIS A 42 7.36 15.85 -8.40
N LEU A 43 6.52 14.97 -8.97
CA LEU A 43 5.97 13.79 -8.33
C LEU A 43 6.55 12.49 -8.91
N GLU A 44 7.45 12.59 -9.88
CA GLU A 44 8.07 11.42 -10.51
C GLU A 44 8.80 10.59 -9.46
N GLY A 45 8.43 9.31 -9.35
CA GLY A 45 8.93 8.40 -8.31
C GLY A 45 8.05 8.29 -7.05
N CYS A 46 7.04 9.15 -6.87
CA CYS A 46 6.04 9.02 -5.81
C CYS A 46 5.00 7.97 -6.20
N ASN A 47 5.33 6.69 -6.00
CA ASN A 47 4.45 5.57 -6.33
C ASN A 47 3.10 5.67 -5.60
N GLU A 48 3.07 6.20 -4.38
CA GLU A 48 1.85 6.39 -3.60
C GLU A 48 0.83 7.27 -4.34
N ASN A 49 1.26 8.28 -5.11
CA ASN A 49 0.34 9.16 -5.82
C ASN A 49 -0.37 8.48 -7.00
N LEU A 50 0.17 7.35 -7.49
CA LEU A 50 -0.45 6.58 -8.58
C LEU A 50 -1.84 6.05 -8.21
N VAL A 51 -2.17 5.94 -6.92
CA VAL A 51 -3.52 5.56 -6.48
C VAL A 51 -4.58 6.59 -6.86
N LEU A 52 -4.17 7.85 -7.11
CA LEU A 52 -5.03 8.93 -7.57
C LEU A 52 -4.92 9.16 -9.08
N THR A 53 -3.70 9.15 -9.61
CA THR A 53 -3.45 9.54 -11.02
C THR A 53 -3.59 8.37 -11.99
N ARG A 54 -3.22 7.15 -11.57
CA ARG A 54 -3.27 5.90 -12.36
C ARG A 54 -3.81 4.72 -11.53
N PRO A 55 -5.04 4.83 -10.98
CA PRO A 55 -5.64 3.76 -10.19
C PRO A 55 -5.82 2.47 -11.01
N ASP A 56 -5.93 2.58 -12.33
CA ASP A 56 -5.96 1.47 -13.27
C ASP A 56 -4.69 0.62 -13.20
N VAL A 57 -3.51 1.24 -13.16
CA VAL A 57 -2.22 0.54 -13.08
C VAL A 57 -2.07 -0.16 -11.73
N VAL A 58 -2.41 0.51 -10.64
CA VAL A 58 -2.34 -0.05 -9.29
C VAL A 58 -3.25 -1.28 -9.16
N LEU A 59 -4.51 -1.17 -9.64
CA LEU A 59 -5.44 -2.29 -9.66
C LEU A 59 -4.92 -3.44 -10.51
N ASP A 60 -4.37 -3.18 -11.69
CA ASP A 60 -3.90 -4.22 -12.58
C ASP A 60 -2.70 -4.98 -12.02
N ILE A 61 -1.82 -4.33 -11.24
CA ILE A 61 -0.75 -4.99 -10.49
C ILE A 61 -1.32 -5.91 -9.41
N HIS A 62 -2.23 -5.42 -8.57
CA HIS A 62 -2.88 -6.26 -7.55
C HIS A 62 -3.59 -7.47 -8.17
N ARG A 63 -4.36 -7.25 -9.24
CA ARG A 63 -5.02 -8.31 -10.00
C ARG A 63 -4.02 -9.29 -10.60
N GLY A 64 -2.86 -8.80 -11.05
CA GLY A 64 -1.77 -9.63 -11.56
C GLY A 64 -1.28 -10.63 -10.51
N TYR A 65 -1.00 -10.16 -9.29
CA TYR A 65 -0.57 -11.03 -8.19
C TYR A 65 -1.68 -12.00 -7.74
N LEU A 66 -2.93 -11.54 -7.66
CA LEU A 66 -4.06 -12.40 -7.32
C LEU A 66 -4.30 -13.48 -8.39
N ARG A 67 -4.16 -13.15 -9.68
CA ARG A 67 -4.19 -14.11 -10.80
C ARG A 67 -3.05 -15.13 -10.72
N ALA A 68 -1.86 -14.69 -10.30
CA ALA A 68 -0.70 -15.55 -10.09
C ALA A 68 -0.86 -16.47 -8.86
N GLY A 69 -1.88 -16.24 -8.03
CA GLY A 69 -2.24 -17.11 -6.92
C GLY A 69 -1.91 -16.57 -5.54
N ALA A 70 -1.55 -15.29 -5.41
CA ALA A 70 -1.42 -14.63 -4.11
C ALA A 70 -2.73 -14.74 -3.32
N ASP A 71 -2.62 -14.97 -2.02
CA ASP A 71 -3.73 -14.96 -1.08
C ASP A 71 -3.88 -13.63 -0.37
N ILE A 72 -2.78 -12.90 -0.26
CA ILE A 72 -2.66 -11.63 0.44
C ILE A 72 -1.94 -10.65 -0.48
N ILE A 73 -2.46 -9.43 -0.59
CA ILE A 73 -1.80 -8.34 -1.33
C ILE A 73 -1.49 -7.16 -0.41
N GLU A 74 -0.36 -6.50 -0.63
CA GLU A 74 -0.01 -5.27 0.07
C GLU A 74 -0.64 -4.05 -0.58
N THR A 75 -1.03 -3.05 0.20
CA THR A 75 -1.42 -1.73 -0.31
C THR A 75 -0.20 -1.00 -0.91
N ASN A 76 -0.42 -0.16 -1.93
CA ASN A 76 0.62 0.70 -2.50
C ASN A 76 0.91 1.92 -1.60
N THR A 77 1.42 1.65 -0.39
CA THR A 77 1.57 2.64 0.69
C THR A 77 2.92 2.53 1.42
N PHE A 78 3.93 1.91 0.83
CA PHE A 78 5.22 1.73 1.47
C PHE A 78 5.82 3.07 1.95
N GLY A 79 5.74 4.12 1.12
CA GLY A 79 6.12 5.50 1.44
C GLY A 79 4.98 6.39 1.92
N GLY A 80 3.85 5.84 2.38
CA GLY A 80 2.62 6.57 2.69
C GLY A 80 2.64 7.44 3.96
N THR A 81 3.80 7.86 4.46
CA THR A 81 3.91 8.71 5.66
C THR A 81 4.11 10.18 5.30
N ALA A 82 3.73 11.09 6.20
CA ALA A 82 3.95 12.53 6.02
C ALA A 82 5.43 12.87 5.74
N ILE A 83 6.36 12.13 6.35
CA ILE A 83 7.81 12.36 6.21
C ILE A 83 8.29 12.09 4.78
N VAL A 84 7.84 10.99 4.18
CA VAL A 84 8.20 10.62 2.80
C VAL A 84 7.45 11.51 1.81
N LEU A 85 6.16 11.71 2.02
CA LEU A 85 5.31 12.52 1.13
C LEU A 85 5.70 14.00 1.10
N ALA A 86 6.34 14.52 2.15
CA ALA A 86 6.89 15.88 2.18
C ALA A 86 7.96 16.12 1.10
N GLU A 87 8.68 15.09 0.65
CA GLU A 87 9.67 15.22 -0.44
C GLU A 87 9.01 15.57 -1.78
N TYR A 88 7.70 15.32 -1.88
CA TYR A 88 6.87 15.56 -3.06
C TYR A 88 5.82 16.68 -2.82
N GLY A 89 5.81 17.31 -1.64
CA GLY A 89 4.81 18.33 -1.26
C GLY A 89 3.40 17.76 -1.02
N LEU A 90 3.30 16.49 -0.63
CA LEU A 90 2.05 15.75 -0.41
C LEU A 90 1.81 15.38 1.06
N GLU A 91 2.51 15.99 2.00
CA GLU A 91 2.44 15.65 3.44
C GLU A 91 1.03 15.84 4.05
N ARG A 92 0.17 16.63 3.40
CA ARG A 92 -1.23 16.84 3.83
C ARG A 92 -2.21 15.83 3.24
N GLU A 93 -1.78 15.02 2.27
CA GLU A 93 -2.63 14.05 1.59
C GLU A 93 -2.49 12.62 2.17
N VAL A 94 -1.75 12.45 3.27
CA VAL A 94 -1.44 11.14 3.91
C VAL A 94 -2.67 10.26 4.05
N PHE A 95 -3.71 10.76 4.74
CA PHE A 95 -4.92 9.96 4.98
C PHE A 95 -5.58 9.53 3.67
N LYS A 96 -5.76 10.48 2.74
CA LYS A 96 -6.45 10.26 1.47
C LYS A 96 -5.71 9.25 0.58
N LEU A 97 -4.39 9.36 0.48
CA LEU A 97 -3.56 8.45 -0.30
C LEU A 97 -3.64 7.03 0.26
N ASN A 98 -3.49 6.86 1.58
CA ASN A 98 -3.54 5.55 2.22
C ASN A 98 -4.95 4.93 2.15
N GLU A 99 -6.00 5.70 2.40
CA GLU A 99 -7.39 5.22 2.29
C GLU A 99 -7.72 4.80 0.86
N THR A 100 -7.29 5.60 -0.13
CA THR A 100 -7.54 5.26 -1.54
C THR A 100 -6.76 4.00 -1.93
N ALA A 101 -5.51 3.86 -1.50
CA ALA A 101 -4.73 2.64 -1.72
C ALA A 101 -5.39 1.40 -1.10
N ALA A 102 -5.84 1.51 0.16
CA ALA A 102 -6.55 0.44 0.86
C ALA A 102 -7.84 0.05 0.14
N ARG A 103 -8.60 1.03 -0.36
CA ARG A 103 -9.82 0.81 -1.14
C ARG A 103 -9.54 0.09 -2.46
N LEU A 104 -8.50 0.46 -3.20
CA LEU A 104 -8.13 -0.20 -4.46
C LEU A 104 -7.66 -1.64 -4.24
N ALA A 105 -6.79 -1.88 -3.25
CA ALA A 105 -6.37 -3.23 -2.89
C ALA A 105 -7.58 -4.06 -2.42
N ARG A 106 -8.49 -3.47 -1.64
CA ARG A 106 -9.70 -4.16 -1.19
C ARG A 106 -10.61 -4.53 -2.34
N GLN A 107 -10.81 -3.63 -3.30
CA GLN A 107 -11.57 -3.90 -4.51
C GLN A 107 -10.98 -5.11 -5.26
N ALA A 108 -9.67 -5.11 -5.53
CA ALA A 108 -9.02 -6.22 -6.21
C ALA A 108 -9.14 -7.53 -5.41
N ALA A 109 -8.94 -7.50 -4.11
CA ALA A 109 -9.08 -8.69 -3.26
C ALA A 109 -10.52 -9.25 -3.30
N GLU A 110 -11.55 -8.40 -3.30
CA GLU A 110 -12.95 -8.82 -3.36
C GLU A 110 -13.30 -9.45 -4.73
N GLU A 111 -12.79 -8.89 -5.84
CA GLU A 111 -12.96 -9.45 -7.19
C GLU A 111 -12.45 -10.91 -7.31
N PHE A 112 -11.43 -11.27 -6.51
CA PHE A 112 -10.77 -12.58 -6.55
C PHE A 112 -11.08 -13.49 -5.35
N SER A 113 -11.91 -13.02 -4.42
CA SER A 113 -12.30 -13.78 -3.24
C SER A 113 -13.43 -14.75 -3.57
N THR A 114 -13.30 -16.00 -3.10
CA THR A 114 -14.41 -16.96 -3.08
C THR A 114 -14.68 -17.42 -1.65
N SER A 115 -15.80 -18.09 -1.42
CA SER A 115 -16.12 -18.67 -0.12
C SER A 115 -15.08 -19.69 0.36
N SER A 116 -14.46 -20.42 -0.57
CA SER A 116 -13.41 -21.41 -0.27
C SER A 116 -12.00 -20.84 -0.25
N ARG A 117 -11.80 -19.63 -0.79
CA ARG A 117 -10.48 -19.02 -0.91
C ARG A 117 -10.60 -17.49 -0.79
N PRO A 118 -10.78 -16.96 0.44
CA PRO A 118 -10.79 -15.52 0.66
C PRO A 118 -9.43 -14.89 0.31
N ARG A 119 -9.46 -13.63 -0.13
CA ARG A 119 -8.27 -12.79 -0.35
C ARG A 119 -8.17 -11.71 0.70
N PHE A 120 -6.96 -11.44 1.16
CA PHE A 120 -6.70 -10.47 2.22
C PHE A 120 -5.87 -9.31 1.70
N VAL A 121 -5.92 -8.20 2.44
CA VAL A 121 -5.15 -6.99 2.15
C VAL A 121 -4.33 -6.67 3.38
N LEU A 122 -3.06 -6.33 3.19
CA LEU A 122 -2.16 -5.83 4.22
C LEU A 122 -1.87 -4.35 3.98
N GLY A 123 -2.04 -3.54 5.01
CA GLY A 123 -1.59 -2.15 5.01
C GLY A 123 -0.07 -2.09 5.08
N SER A 124 0.60 -1.79 3.95
CA SER A 124 2.05 -1.67 3.90
C SER A 124 2.50 -0.35 4.55
N MET A 125 3.41 -0.43 5.52
CA MET A 125 3.97 0.73 6.22
C MET A 125 5.50 0.59 6.22
N GLY A 126 6.15 1.21 5.25
CA GLY A 126 7.61 1.14 5.08
C GLY A 126 8.36 2.05 6.05
N PRO A 127 9.69 1.89 6.15
CA PRO A 127 10.52 2.85 6.85
C PRO A 127 10.45 4.22 6.14
N THR A 128 10.55 5.30 6.93
CA THR A 128 10.63 6.65 6.35
C THR A 128 12.01 6.90 5.72
N THR A 129 12.18 8.01 5.00
CA THR A 129 13.49 8.44 4.47
C THR A 129 14.44 8.96 5.56
N LYS A 130 13.98 9.06 6.81
CA LYS A 130 14.76 9.54 7.96
C LYS A 130 14.87 8.47 9.04
N ALA A 131 16.03 8.40 9.67
CA ALA A 131 16.31 7.49 10.79
C ALA A 131 16.73 8.28 12.03
N ILE A 132 16.22 7.90 13.21
CA ILE A 132 16.58 8.54 14.49
C ILE A 132 18.10 8.44 14.74
N SER A 133 18.67 7.25 14.55
CA SER A 133 20.03 6.93 15.01
C SER A 133 21.13 7.09 13.95
N VAL A 134 20.78 7.12 12.66
CA VAL A 134 21.76 7.10 11.56
C VAL A 134 21.87 8.46 10.89
N THR A 135 20.79 8.94 10.29
CA THR A 135 20.77 10.21 9.54
C THR A 135 20.34 11.39 10.40
N GLY A 136 19.67 11.12 11.53
CA GLY A 136 18.93 12.13 12.27
C GLY A 136 17.79 12.73 11.43
N GLY A 137 17.29 13.90 11.85
CA GLY A 137 16.28 14.66 11.13
C GLY A 137 14.83 14.29 11.43
N VAL A 138 14.61 13.34 12.36
CA VAL A 138 13.30 12.97 12.90
C VAL A 138 13.42 12.54 14.36
N THR A 139 12.45 12.88 15.19
CA THR A 139 12.33 12.39 16.58
C THR A 139 11.43 11.15 16.67
N PHE A 140 11.48 10.44 17.80
CA PHE A 140 10.57 9.31 18.03
C PHE A 140 9.10 9.75 18.02
N ASP A 141 8.78 10.89 18.63
CA ASP A 141 7.42 11.43 18.66
C ASP A 141 6.92 11.78 17.25
N GLN A 142 7.78 12.33 16.40
CA GLN A 142 7.43 12.62 15.00
C GLN A 142 7.17 11.34 14.19
N LEU A 143 7.90 10.24 14.47
CA LEU A 143 7.61 8.96 13.83
C LEU A 143 6.28 8.38 14.31
N ILE A 144 5.97 8.49 15.61
CA ILE A 144 4.66 8.07 16.14
C ILE A 144 3.55 8.79 15.39
N GLU A 145 3.64 10.12 15.27
CA GLU A 145 2.63 10.94 14.57
C GLU A 145 2.52 10.53 13.09
N ALA A 146 3.65 10.43 12.39
CA ALA A 146 3.66 10.07 10.97
C ALA A 146 3.07 8.68 10.68
N PHE A 147 3.37 7.69 11.51
CA PHE A 147 2.81 6.34 11.37
C PHE A 147 1.37 6.25 11.86
N HIS A 148 0.98 7.04 12.86
CA HIS A 148 -0.41 7.14 13.30
C HIS A 148 -1.31 7.63 12.16
N ASP A 149 -0.92 8.71 11.48
CA ASP A 149 -1.72 9.29 10.40
C ASP A 149 -1.81 8.36 9.18
N GLN A 150 -0.71 7.66 8.86
CA GLN A 150 -0.73 6.61 7.85
C GLN A 150 -1.69 5.48 8.25
N ALA A 151 -1.55 4.96 9.48
CA ALA A 151 -2.39 3.88 9.98
C ALA A 151 -3.87 4.27 9.97
N ALA A 152 -4.21 5.51 10.36
CA ALA A 152 -5.58 6.01 10.35
C ALA A 152 -6.23 5.93 8.95
N GLY A 153 -5.45 6.07 7.86
CA GLY A 153 -5.95 5.85 6.50
C GLY A 153 -6.11 4.37 6.10
N LEU A 154 -5.49 3.45 6.84
CA LEU A 154 -5.47 2.00 6.53
C LEU A 154 -6.46 1.16 7.35
N VAL A 155 -6.93 1.64 8.52
CA VAL A 155 -7.85 0.91 9.43
C VAL A 155 -9.30 1.36 9.39
#